data_AF-A0A6M0CK38-F1
#
_entry.id   AF-A0A6M0CK38-F1
#
_cell.length_a   1.000
_cell.length_b   1.000
_cell.length_c   1.000
_cell.angle_alpha   90.00
_cell.angle_beta   90.00
_cell.angle_gamma   90.00
#
_symmetry.space_group_name_H-M   'P 1'
#
loop_
_entity.id
_entity.type
_entity.pdbx_description
1 polymer ?
#
loop_
_entity_poly.entity_id
_entity_poly.type
_entity_poly.pdbx_seq_one_letter_code
_entity_poly.pdbx_strand_id
1 'polypeptide(L)'
;MPIPPEIAELVERLNQELDETEQKATGGLNLVRLLLSQFPDNFILIQFFAYLNDVLLFVETTRRRIQSNVELISPADVDIEEIQEAGEDLGTLLGRIFEAKMQVEGIIARLEELQ
;
A
#
# COMPACT_ATOMS: atom_id res chain seq x y z
N MET A 1 24.49 10.99 -11.97
CA MET A 1 23.49 12.06 -11.87
C MET A 1 22.64 11.79 -10.63
N PRO A 2 22.14 12.79 -9.91
CA PRO A 2 21.15 12.55 -8.87
C PRO A 2 19.85 12.02 -9.48
N ILE A 3 19.04 11.31 -8.69
CA ILE A 3 17.71 10.83 -9.08
C ILE A 3 16.89 12.01 -9.64
N PRO A 4 16.20 11.85 -10.79
CA PRO A 4 15.34 12.90 -11.35
C PRO A 4 14.33 13.40 -10.31
N PRO A 5 14.12 14.72 -10.18
CA PRO A 5 13.20 15.30 -9.20
C PRO A 5 11.79 14.70 -9.27
N GLU A 6 11.31 14.39 -10.47
CA GLU A 6 9.98 13.81 -10.71
C GLU A 6 9.85 12.40 -10.10
N ILE A 7 10.93 11.60 -10.15
CA ILE A 7 10.96 10.28 -9.53
C ILE A 7 11.06 10.41 -8.02
N ALA A 8 11.83 11.38 -7.51
CA ALA A 8 11.92 11.64 -6.07
C ALA A 8 10.54 12.03 -5.48
N GLU A 9 9.80 12.92 -6.15
CA GLU A 9 8.44 13.30 -5.77
C GLU A 9 7.47 12.11 -5.81
N LEU A 10 7.56 11.28 -6.86
CA LEU A 10 6.76 10.06 -6.98
C LEU A 10 7.03 9.08 -5.84
N VAL A 11 8.29 8.87 -5.46
CA VAL A 11 8.70 8.01 -4.35
C VAL A 11 8.19 8.55 -3.01
N GLU A 12 8.28 9.85 -2.78
CA GLU A 12 7.73 10.48 -1.58
C GLU A 12 6.21 10.25 -1.47
N ARG A 13 5.49 10.49 -2.57
CA ARG A 13 4.05 10.25 -2.64
C ARG A 13 3.69 8.79 -2.40
N LEU A 14 4.42 7.86 -3.02
CA LEU A 14 4.21 6.42 -2.82
C LEU A 14 4.35 6.03 -1.35
N ASN A 15 5.38 6.52 -0.67
CA ASN A 15 5.61 6.25 0.74
C ASN A 15 4.49 6.81 1.62
N GLN A 16 4.07 8.06 1.37
CA GLN A 16 2.95 8.66 2.10
C GLN A 16 1.66 7.84 1.94
N GLU A 17 1.32 7.45 0.71
CA GLU A 17 0.11 6.68 0.45
C GLU A 17 0.15 5.27 1.08
N LEU A 18 1.33 4.65 1.13
CA LEU A 18 1.55 3.39 1.83
C LEU A 18 1.39 3.54 3.34
N ASP A 19 1.94 4.60 3.93
CA ASP A 19 1.81 4.89 5.37
C ASP A 19 0.33 5.07 5.76
N GLU A 20 -0.41 5.87 4.97
CA GLU A 20 -1.84 6.06 5.19
C GLU A 20 -2.63 4.76 5.03
N THR A 21 -2.28 3.93 4.04
CA THR A 21 -2.93 2.63 3.80
C THR A 21 -2.66 1.66 4.95
N GLU A 22 -1.43 1.60 5.44
CA GLU A 22 -1.02 0.75 6.58
C GLU A 22 -1.77 1.14 7.86
N GLN A 23 -1.84 2.45 8.14
CA GLN A 23 -2.55 2.97 9.30
C GLN A 23 -4.04 2.62 9.24
N LYS A 24 -4.69 2.84 8.09
CA LYS A 24 -6.10 2.50 7.89
C LYS A 24 -6.32 0.99 8.02
N ALA A 25 -5.52 0.16 7.35
CA ALA A 25 -5.66 -1.29 7.41
C ALA A 25 -5.50 -1.81 8.85
N THR A 26 -4.54 -1.28 9.60
CA THR A 26 -4.34 -1.60 11.03
C THR A 26 -5.54 -1.19 11.88
N GLY A 27 -6.10 -0.01 11.64
CA GLY A 27 -7.34 0.46 12.27
C GLY A 27 -8.51 -0.49 11.97
N GLY A 28 -8.71 -0.82 10.69
CA GLY A 28 -9.73 -1.75 10.24
C GLY A 28 -9.60 -3.14 10.90
N LEU A 29 -8.38 -3.66 11.04
CA LEU A 29 -8.16 -4.96 11.71
C LEU A 29 -8.64 -4.95 13.16
N ASN A 30 -8.44 -3.84 13.88
CA ASN A 30 -8.92 -3.73 15.24
C ASN A 30 -10.45 -3.72 15.31
N LEU A 31 -11.12 -3.03 14.37
CA LEU A 31 -12.58 -3.04 14.24
C LEU A 31 -13.11 -4.46 13.94
N VAL A 32 -12.51 -5.14 12.95
CA VAL A 32 -12.90 -6.52 12.58
C VAL A 32 -12.69 -7.48 13.75
N ARG A 33 -11.57 -7.39 14.48
CA ARG A 33 -11.30 -8.25 15.64
C ARG A 33 -12.36 -8.10 16.72
N LEU A 34 -12.80 -6.87 17.00
CA LEU A 34 -13.85 -6.61 17.96
C LEU A 34 -15.16 -7.28 17.53
N LEU A 35 -15.56 -7.12 16.26
CA LEU A 35 -16.79 -7.72 15.74
C LEU A 35 -16.71 -9.25 15.65
N LEU A 36 -15.57 -9.82 15.25
CA LEU A 36 -15.35 -11.28 15.22
C LEU A 36 -15.40 -11.89 16.63
N SER A 37 -14.99 -11.16 17.67
CA SER A 37 -15.11 -11.68 19.04
C SER A 37 -16.58 -11.91 19.46
N GLN A 38 -17.51 -11.18 18.83
CA GLN A 38 -18.96 -11.30 19.04
C GLN A 38 -19.61 -12.26 18.03
N PHE A 39 -19.09 -12.30 16.80
CA PHE A 39 -19.62 -13.09 15.69
C PHE A 39 -18.50 -13.91 15.02
N PRO A 40 -17.96 -14.94 15.70
CA PRO A 40 -16.73 -15.62 15.26
C PRO A 40 -16.87 -16.36 13.93
N ASP A 41 -18.06 -16.86 13.61
CA ASP A 41 -18.34 -17.61 12.38
C ASP A 41 -18.85 -16.72 11.22
N ASN A 42 -18.84 -15.39 11.39
CA ASN A 42 -19.29 -14.49 10.34
C ASN A 42 -18.28 -14.46 9.19
N PHE A 43 -18.67 -15.11 8.08
CA PHE A 43 -17.83 -15.25 6.90
C PHE A 43 -17.35 -13.91 6.32
N ILE A 44 -18.19 -12.87 6.32
CA ILE A 44 -17.82 -11.55 5.78
C ILE A 44 -16.73 -10.92 6.65
N LEU A 45 -16.87 -10.97 7.97
CA LEU A 45 -15.86 -10.45 8.88
C LEU A 45 -14.54 -11.23 8.78
N ILE A 46 -14.59 -12.55 8.60
CA ILE A 46 -13.39 -13.37 8.35
C ILE A 46 -12.70 -12.94 7.05
N GLN A 47 -13.47 -12.70 5.98
CA GLN A 47 -12.92 -12.21 4.71
C GLN A 47 -12.28 -10.83 4.84
N PHE A 48 -12.93 -9.90 5.54
CA PHE A 48 -12.36 -8.58 5.81
C PHE A 48 -11.08 -8.68 6.64
N PHE A 49 -11.06 -9.55 7.66
CA PHE A 49 -9.85 -9.81 8.43
C PHE A 49 -8.70 -10.30 7.55
N ALA A 50 -8.95 -11.31 6.71
CA ALA A 50 -7.95 -11.84 5.79
C ALA A 50 -7.43 -10.76 4.82
N TYR A 51 -8.36 -10.05 4.16
CA TYR A 51 -8.01 -9.00 3.20
C TYR A 51 -7.14 -7.89 3.83
N LEU A 52 -7.49 -7.41 5.03
CA LEU A 52 -6.72 -6.35 5.68
C LEU A 52 -5.31 -6.83 6.07
N ASN A 53 -5.12 -8.10 6.43
CA ASN A 53 -3.77 -8.65 6.63
C ASN A 53 -3.00 -8.75 5.30
N ASP A 54 -3.66 -9.17 4.22
CA ASP A 54 -3.04 -9.20 2.89
C ASP A 54 -2.62 -7.80 2.43
N VAL A 55 -3.39 -6.75 2.77
CA VAL A 55 -3.01 -5.36 2.51
C VAL A 55 -1.75 -4.97 3.29
N LEU A 56 -1.60 -5.38 4.56
CA LEU A 56 -0.38 -5.09 5.32
C LEU A 56 0.84 -5.77 4.69
N LEU A 57 0.71 -7.02 4.24
CA LEU A 57 1.77 -7.70 3.50
C LEU A 57 2.07 -7.00 2.16
N PHE A 58 1.03 -6.55 1.46
CA PHE A 58 1.17 -5.76 0.24
C PHE A 58 1.94 -4.46 0.49
N VAL A 59 1.65 -3.74 1.58
CA VAL A 59 2.39 -2.53 1.95
C VAL A 59 3.88 -2.83 2.14
N GLU A 60 4.20 -3.85 2.93
CA GLU A 60 5.59 -4.21 3.22
C GLU A 60 6.35 -4.59 1.94
N THR A 61 5.75 -5.44 1.11
CA THR A 61 6.36 -5.88 -0.16
C THR A 61 6.50 -4.73 -1.15
N THR A 62 5.55 -3.79 -1.18
CA THR A 62 5.59 -2.62 -2.06
C THR A 62 6.66 -1.63 -1.62
N ARG A 63 6.81 -1.37 -0.30
CA ARG A 63 7.93 -0.55 0.22
C ARG A 63 9.28 -1.10 -0.22
N ARG A 64 9.49 -2.41 -0.12
CA ARG A 64 10.72 -3.06 -0.59
C ARG A 64 10.93 -2.87 -2.08
N ARG A 65 9.88 -2.97 -2.90
CA ARG A 65 9.98 -2.76 -4.35
C ARG A 65 10.30 -1.32 -4.72
N ILE A 66 9.73 -0.34 -4.02
CA ILE A 66 10.10 1.07 -4.17
C ILE A 66 11.57 1.27 -3.86
N GLN A 67 12.04 0.71 -2.74
CA GLN A 67 13.45 0.80 -2.34
C GLN A 67 14.37 0.17 -3.40
N SER A 68 14.03 -1.01 -3.93
CA SER A 68 14.79 -1.64 -5.01
C SER A 68 14.85 -0.79 -6.28
N ASN A 69 13.74 -0.16 -6.68
CA ASN A 69 13.72 0.75 -7.83
C ASN A 69 14.58 2.00 -7.60
N VAL A 70 14.54 2.56 -6.39
CA VAL A 70 15.39 3.71 -6.03
C VAL A 70 16.87 3.32 -6.04
N GLU A 71 17.22 2.17 -5.48
CA GLU A 71 18.59 1.65 -5.46
C GLU A 71 19.12 1.39 -6.87
N LEU A 72 18.27 0.88 -7.77
CA LEU A 72 18.60 0.65 -9.18
C LEU A 72 19.05 1.95 -9.88
N ILE A 73 18.33 3.05 -9.65
CA ILE A 73 18.55 4.32 -10.37
C ILE A 73 19.43 5.33 -9.60
N SER A 74 19.91 4.96 -8.42
CA SER A 74 20.78 5.80 -7.58
C SER A 74 22.22 5.99 -8.10
N PRO A 75 22.86 5.02 -8.81
CA PRO A 75 24.21 5.20 -9.32
C PRO A 75 24.36 6.37 -10.29
N ALA A 76 25.57 6.93 -10.39
CA ALA A 76 25.78 8.13 -11.17
C ALA A 76 25.69 7.92 -12.69
N ASP A 77 25.89 6.69 -13.16
CA ASP A 77 26.06 6.31 -14.56
C ASP A 77 24.93 5.37 -15.05
N VAL A 78 23.73 5.49 -14.46
CA VAL A 78 22.52 4.73 -14.85
C VAL A 78 22.03 5.19 -16.22
N ASP A 79 21.57 4.24 -17.03
CA ASP A 79 21.02 4.55 -18.35
C ASP A 79 19.65 5.25 -18.25
N ILE A 80 19.35 6.10 -19.21
CA ILE A 80 18.04 6.76 -19.31
C ILE A 80 16.93 5.72 -19.46
N GLU A 81 17.18 4.60 -20.14
CA GLU A 81 16.21 3.50 -20.25
C GLU A 81 15.87 2.90 -18.88
N GLU A 82 16.86 2.65 -18.02
CA GLU A 82 16.66 2.13 -16.66
C GLU A 82 15.90 3.13 -15.78
N ILE A 83 16.18 4.43 -15.93
CA ILE A 83 15.47 5.51 -15.23
C ILE A 83 13.99 5.54 -15.65
N GLN A 84 13.71 5.39 -16.95
CA GLN A 84 12.33 5.36 -17.47
C GLN A 84 11.58 4.12 -16.98
N GLU A 85 12.19 2.94 -17.06
CA GLU A 85 11.59 1.69 -16.59
C GLU A 85 11.24 1.78 -15.11
N ALA A 86 12.16 2.26 -14.26
CA ALA A 86 11.88 2.47 -12.84
C ALA A 86 10.73 3.47 -12.60
N GLY A 87 10.66 4.55 -13.39
CA GLY A 87 9.57 5.51 -13.33
C GLY A 87 8.20 4.90 -13.67
N GLU A 88 8.12 4.09 -14.72
CA GLU A 88 6.89 3.38 -15.12
C GLU A 88 6.46 2.35 -14.07
N ASP A 89 7.42 1.62 -13.52
CA ASP A 89 7.19 0.65 -12.44
C ASP A 89 6.64 1.34 -11.19
N LEU A 90 7.25 2.45 -10.76
CA LEU A 90 6.79 3.26 -9.63
C LEU A 90 5.38 3.84 -9.88
N GLY A 91 5.10 4.30 -11.11
CA GLY A 91 3.77 4.77 -11.48
C GLY A 91 2.70 3.67 -11.40
N THR A 92 3.06 2.46 -11.82
CA THR A 92 2.19 1.28 -11.72
C THR A 92 1.92 0.91 -10.26
N LEU A 93 2.94 0.99 -9.39
CA LEU A 93 2.77 0.77 -7.95
C LEU A 93 1.80 1.79 -7.33
N LEU A 94 1.87 3.06 -7.75
CA LEU A 94 1.00 4.11 -7.23
C LEU A 94 -0.48 3.79 -7.51
N GLY A 95 -0.81 3.34 -8.72
CA GLY A 95 -2.16 2.91 -9.07
C GLY A 95 -2.66 1.78 -8.17
N ARG A 96 -1.83 0.76 -7.96
CA ARG A 96 -2.16 -0.39 -7.09
C ARG A 96 -2.35 0.01 -5.63
N ILE A 97 -1.56 0.96 -5.13
CA ILE A 97 -1.72 1.50 -3.78
C ILE A 97 -3.06 2.21 -3.64
N PHE A 98 -3.44 3.05 -4.60
CA PHE A 98 -4.76 3.69 -4.57
C PHE A 98 -5.92 2.71 -4.60
N GLU A 99 -5.82 1.66 -5.42
CA GLU A 99 -6.83 0.59 -5.43
C GLU A 99 -6.96 -0.08 -4.06
N ALA A 100 -5.84 -0.48 -3.46
CA ALA A 100 -5.85 -1.09 -2.12
C ALA A 100 -6.43 -0.13 -1.07
N LYS A 101 -6.03 1.14 -1.10
CA LYS A 101 -6.51 2.18 -0.18
C LYS A 101 -8.03 2.34 -0.25
N MET A 102 -8.59 2.45 -1.46
CA MET A 102 -10.05 2.56 -1.66
C MET A 102 -10.80 1.35 -1.11
N GLN A 103 -10.28 0.14 -1.30
CA GLN A 103 -10.89 -1.08 -0.77
C GLN A 103 -10.84 -1.12 0.76
N VAL A 104 -9.70 -0.75 1.37
CA VAL A 104 -9.58 -0.63 2.83
C VAL A 104 -10.57 0.38 3.39
N GLU A 105 -10.67 1.56 2.79
CA GLU A 105 -11.64 2.59 3.20
C GLU A 105 -13.08 2.09 3.11
N GLY A 106 -13.42 1.40 2.02
CA GLY A 106 -14.76 0.80 1.86
C GLY A 106 -15.06 -0.28 2.90
N ILE A 107 -14.07 -1.08 3.31
CA ILE A 107 -14.22 -2.05 4.39
C ILE A 107 -14.42 -1.34 5.73
N ILE A 108 -13.59 -0.33 6.04
CA ILE A 108 -13.69 0.43 7.30
C ILE A 108 -15.06 1.09 7.42
N ALA A 109 -15.54 1.77 6.38
CA ALA A 109 -16.85 2.40 6.39
C ALA A 109 -17.98 1.41 6.74
N ARG A 110 -17.95 0.21 6.14
CA ARG A 110 -18.92 -0.85 6.45
C ARG A 110 -18.80 -1.37 7.89
N LEU A 111 -17.59 -1.42 8.44
CA LEU A 111 -17.38 -1.88 9.81
C LEU A 111 -17.86 -0.84 10.82
N GLU A 112 -17.65 0.44 10.54
CA GLU A 112 -18.13 1.56 11.35
C GLU A 112 -19.66 1.64 11.37
N GLU A 113 -20.34 1.31 10.27
CA GLU A 113 -21.81 1.18 10.22
C GLU A 113 -22.38 0.04 11.09
N LEU A 114 -21.54 -0.91 11.50
CA LEU A 114 -21.94 -2.08 12.32
C LEU A 114 -21.66 -1.87 13.82
N GLN A 115 -21.09 -0.74 14.22
CA GLN A 115 -20.91 -0.35 15.63
C GLN A 115 -22.15 0.34 16.19
#